data_AF-A0A086KE25-F1
#
_entry.id   AF-A0A086KE25-F1
#
_cell.length_a   1.000
_cell.length_b   1.000
_cell.length_c   1.000
_cell.angle_alpha   90.00
_cell.angle_beta   90.00
_cell.angle_gamma   90.00
#
_symmetry.space_group_name_H-M   'P 1'
#
loop_
_entity.id
_entity.type
_entity.pdbx_description
1 polymer ?
#
loop_
_entity_poly.entity_id
_entity_poly.type
_entity_poly.pdbx_seq_one_letter_code
_entity_poly.pdbx_strand_id
1 'polypeptide(L)' 'MYFMVNTAKDVLQRELVAQLYREELFGELMKEADDVAERRMQCKQLLRSLRAAGDVLSHIRDFSLSDGTSFASACR' A
#
# COMPACT_ATOMS: atom_id res chain seq x y z
N MET A 1 -21.59 0.47 39.64
CA MET A 1 -21.09 0.87 38.31
C MET A 1 -21.05 2.39 38.09
N TYR A 2 -21.67 3.22 38.97
CA TYR A 2 -21.79 4.67 38.77
C TYR A 2 -20.49 5.49 38.96
N PHE A 3 -19.65 5.15 39.95
CA PHE A 3 -18.49 5.98 40.31
C PHE A 3 -17.18 5.69 39.58
N MET A 4 -17.02 4.49 39.02
CA MET A 4 -15.76 4.08 38.40
C MET A 4 -15.91 3.83 36.91
N VAL A 5 -16.94 3.08 36.49
CA VAL A 5 -17.11 2.72 35.07
C VAL A 5 -17.71 3.87 34.27
N ASN A 6 -18.77 4.52 34.77
CA ASN A 6 -19.37 5.66 34.05
C ASN A 6 -18.44 6.88 34.05
N THR A 7 -17.79 7.17 35.17
CA THR A 7 -16.83 8.26 35.27
C THR A 7 -15.61 8.03 34.38
N ALA A 8 -15.06 6.81 34.34
CA ALA A 8 -13.95 6.50 33.43
C ALA A 8 -14.37 6.66 31.97
N LYS A 9 -15.58 6.22 31.58
CA LYS A 9 -16.08 6.39 30.21
C LYS A 9 -16.14 7.87 29.79
N ASP A 10 -16.72 8.72 30.62
CA ASP A 10 -16.93 10.14 30.29
C ASP A 10 -15.63 10.94 30.33
N VAL A 11 -14.74 10.64 31.28
CA VAL A 11 -13.44 11.30 31.41
C VAL A 11 -12.49 10.87 30.30
N LEU A 12 -12.41 9.57 30.01
CA LEU A 12 -11.47 9.05 29.00
C LEU A 12 -11.74 9.64 27.61
N GLN A 13 -13.01 9.78 27.22
CA GLN A 13 -13.36 10.38 25.92
C GLN A 13 -12.92 11.84 25.82
N ARG A 14 -13.15 12.64 26.86
CA ARG A 14 -12.75 14.05 26.89
C ARG A 14 -11.23 14.18 26.85
N GLU A 15 -10.54 13.34 27.60
CA GLU A 15 -9.08 13.41 27.73
C GLU A 15 -8.35 12.89 26.51
N LEU A 16 -8.87 11.87 25.85
CA LEU A 16 -8.35 11.42 24.55
C LEU A 16 -8.45 12.52 23.50
N VAL A 17 -9.55 13.27 23.45
CA VAL A 17 -9.66 14.42 22.52
C VAL A 17 -8.67 15.51 22.91
N ALA A 18 -8.59 15.87 24.19
CA ALA A 18 -7.70 16.92 24.66
C ALA A 18 -6.21 16.61 24.47
N GLN A 19 -5.81 15.33 24.49
CA GLN A 19 -4.42 14.92 24.35
C GLN A 19 -4.05 14.53 22.91
N LEU A 20 -4.91 13.80 22.20
CA LEU A 20 -4.60 13.31 20.86
C LEU A 20 -4.88 14.34 19.77
N TYR A 21 -5.84 15.26 19.97
CA TYR A 21 -6.24 16.24 18.96
C TYR A 21 -5.46 17.55 19.08
N ARG A 22 -4.14 17.45 18.99
CA ARG A 22 -3.23 18.60 18.97
C ARG A 22 -2.41 18.54 17.69
N GLU A 23 -2.61 19.51 16.80
CA GLU A 23 -1.97 19.52 15.47
C GLU A 23 -0.45 19.45 15.54
N GLU A 24 0.13 20.11 16.56
CA GLU A 24 1.57 20.10 16.83
C GLU A 24 2.13 18.68 17.07
N LEU A 25 1.31 17.77 17.60
CA LEU A 25 1.73 16.40 17.94
C LEU A 25 1.42 15.39 16.81
N PHE A 26 0.65 15.77 15.79
CA PHE A 26 0.25 14.82 14.73
C PHE A 26 1.44 14.25 13.97
N GLY A 27 2.51 15.02 13.76
CA GLY A 27 3.72 14.54 13.08
C GLY A 27 4.39 13.37 13.82
N GLU A 28 4.34 13.39 15.15
CA GLU A 28 4.89 12.31 15.99
C GLU A 28 3.89 11.17 16.17
N LEU A 29 2.63 11.48 16.52
CA LEU A 29 1.60 10.46 16.75
C LEU A 29 1.27 9.64 15.50
N MET A 30 1.31 10.25 14.32
CA MET A 30 1.05 9.58 13.04
C MET A 30 2.31 8.99 12.41
N LYS A 31 3.47 9.11 13.06
CA LYS A 31 4.69 8.48 12.56
C LYS A 31 4.52 6.96 12.66
N GLU A 32 4.57 6.30 11.51
CA GLU A 32 4.64 4.84 11.46
C GLU A 32 5.95 4.35 12.09
N ALA A 33 5.94 3.11 12.59
CA ALA A 33 7.16 2.46 13.04
C ALA A 33 8.12 2.26 11.85
N ASP A 34 9.42 2.47 12.09
CA ASP A 34 10.43 2.50 11.02
C ASP A 34 10.53 1.14 10.29
N ASP A 35 10.30 0.02 10.99
CA ASP A 35 10.26 -1.34 10.42
C ASP A 35 9.07 -1.55 9.47
N VAL A 36 7.90 -1.00 9.82
CA VAL A 36 6.71 -1.03 8.97
C VAL A 36 6.92 -0.16 7.73
N ALA A 37 7.54 1.01 7.89
CA ALA A 37 7.90 1.91 6.79
C ALA A 37 8.81 1.20 5.78
N GLU A 38 9.86 0.55 6.28
CA GLU A 38 10.84 -0.16 5.46
C GLU A 38 10.19 -1.34 4.73
N ARG A 39 9.41 -2.15 5.43
CA ARG A 39 8.71 -3.30 4.83
C ARG A 39 7.75 -2.85 3.73
N ARG A 40 7.04 -1.74 3.93
CA ARG A 40 6.17 -1.12 2.91
C ARG A 40 6.96 -0.67 1.68
N MET A 41 8.16 -0.11 1.87
CA MET A 41 9.04 0.27 0.77
C MET A 41 9.51 -0.96 -0.02
N GLN A 42 9.94 -2.01 0.66
CA GLN A 42 10.37 -3.27 0.05
C GLN A 42 9.24 -3.91 -0.77
N CYS A 43 8.02 -3.97 -0.23
CA CYS A 43 6.85 -4.47 -0.96
C CYS A 43 6.56 -3.64 -2.22
N LYS A 44 6.67 -2.31 -2.16
CA LYS A 44 6.51 -1.44 -3.34
C LYS A 44 7.55 -1.72 -4.40
N GLN A 45 8.81 -1.95 -4.02
CA GLN A 45 9.88 -2.29 -4.95
C GLN A 45 9.63 -3.64 -5.62
N LEU A 46 9.31 -4.67 -4.85
CA LEU A 46 8.96 -6.00 -5.39
C LEU A 46 7.80 -5.92 -6.38
N LEU A 47 6.76 -5.18 -6.02
CA LEU A 47 5.60 -5.01 -6.89
C LEU A 47 5.92 -4.27 -8.19
N ARG A 48 6.85 -3.29 -8.17
CA ARG A 48 7.36 -2.67 -9.41
C ARG A 48 8.10 -3.69 -10.28
N SER A 49 8.97 -4.49 -9.70
CA SER A 49 9.73 -5.52 -10.43
C SER A 49 8.79 -6.56 -11.06
N LEU A 50 7.77 -7.00 -10.33
CA LEU A 50 6.78 -7.96 -10.84
C LEU A 50 5.96 -7.38 -12.00
N ARG A 51 5.60 -6.08 -11.93
CA ARG A 51 4.91 -5.41 -13.06
C ARG A 51 5.79 -5.32 -14.29
N ALA A 52 7.05 -4.91 -14.12
CA ALA A 52 8.00 -4.85 -15.23
C ALA A 52 8.23 -6.24 -15.87
N ALA A 53 8.30 -7.30 -15.06
CA ALA A 53 8.36 -8.66 -15.58
C ALA A 53 7.10 -9.04 -16.37
N GLY A 54 5.92 -8.65 -15.90
CA GLY A 54 4.65 -8.81 -16.61
C GLY A 54 4.62 -8.06 -17.96
N ASP A 55 5.16 -6.85 -18.01
CA ASP A 55 5.26 -6.06 -19.25
C ASP A 55 6.18 -6.75 -20.27
N VAL A 56 7.32 -7.28 -19.81
CA VAL A 56 8.23 -8.07 -20.66
C VAL A 56 7.54 -9.32 -21.22
N LEU A 57 6.81 -10.06 -20.38
CA LEU A 57 6.03 -11.22 -20.83
C LEU A 57 4.97 -10.84 -21.86
N SER A 58 4.34 -9.68 -21.68
CA SER A 58 3.36 -9.15 -22.63
C SER A 58 3.99 -8.83 -23.98
N HIS A 59 5.16 -8.17 -23.99
CA HIS A 59 5.91 -7.90 -25.22
C HIS A 59 6.34 -9.18 -25.95
N ILE A 60 6.78 -10.22 -25.22
CA ILE A 60 7.15 -11.51 -25.81
C ILE A 60 5.94 -12.18 -26.47
N ARG A 61 4.78 -12.14 -25.81
CA ARG A 61 3.53 -12.68 -26.36
C ARG A 61 3.14 -11.97 -27.66
N ASP A 62 3.21 -10.64 -27.67
CA ASP A 62 2.82 -9.85 -28.83
C ASP A 62 3.79 -10.05 -30.01
N PHE A 63 5.09 -10.19 -29.74
CA PHE A 63 6.09 -10.55 -30.74
C PHE A 63 5.83 -11.95 -31.35
N SER A 64 5.52 -12.94 -30.49
CA SER A 64 5.21 -14.30 -30.94
C SER A 64 3.96 -14.36 -31.83
N LEU A 65 2.99 -13.46 -31.63
CA LEU A 65 1.80 -13.34 -32.47
C LEU A 65 2.12 -12.70 -33.83
N SER A 66 3.02 -11.71 -33.87
CA SER A 66 3.44 -11.09 -35.14
C SER A 66 4.22 -12.04 -36.05
N ASP A 67 5.07 -12.91 -35.49
CA ASP A 67 5.82 -13.90 -36.28
C ASP A 67 4.89 -14.94 -36.95
N GLY A 68 3.80 -15.34 -36.27
CA GLY A 68 2.80 -16.25 -36.82
C GLY A 68 2.04 -15.68 -38.03
N THR A 69 1.85 -14.36 -38.09
CA THR A 69 1.19 -13.71 -39.24
C THR A 69 2.08 -13.58 -40.48
N SER A 70 3.42 -13.51 -40.32
CA SER A 70 4.34 -13.46 -41.47
C SER A 70 4.40 -14.80 -42.22
N PHE A 71 4.36 -15.93 -41.52
CA PHE A 71 4.31 -17.26 -42.13
C PHE A 71 2.97 -17.54 -42.83
N ALA A 72 1.84 -17.04 -42.30
CA ALA A 72 0.53 -17.19 -42.95
C ALA A 72 0.36 -16.29 -44.20
N SER A 73 1.12 -15.19 -44.29
CA SER A 73 1.13 -14.29 -45.45
C SER A 73 2.05 -14.77 -46.59
N ALA A 74 3.08 -15.56 -46.29
CA ALA A 74 4.05 -16.03 -47.30
C ALA A 74 3.57 -17.27 -48.09
N CYS A 75 2.47 -17.91 -47.67
CA CYS A 75 1.91 -19.12 -48.29
C CYS A 75 0.68 -18.84 -49.17
N ARG A 76 0.52 -17.60 -49.66
CA ARG A 76 -0.54 -17.19 -50.58
C ARG A 76 0.03 -16.59 -51.86
#